data_AF-A0AAE0C4Q6-F1
#
_entry.id   AF-A0AAE0C4Q6-F1
#
_cell.length_a   1.000
_cell.length_b   1.000
_cell.length_c   1.000
_cell.angle_alpha   90.00
_cell.angle_beta   90.00
_cell.angle_gamma   90.00
#
_symmetry.space_group_name_H-M   'P 1'
#
loop_
_entity.id
_entity.type
_entity.pdbx_description
1 polymer ?
#
loop_
_entity_poly.entity_id
_entity_poly.type
_entity_poly.pdbx_seq_one_letter_code
_entity_poly.pdbx_strand_id
1 'polypeptide(L)' 'EVMEECGKHGVVQSVVIYKEHYEVGDPEVKIFVVFDSLATALKARTSLHRRWFGGRIVQATLYDEARFAAQDFSG' A
#
# COMPACT_ATOMS: atom_id res chain seq x y z
N GLU A 1 -6.16 -11.94 1.91
CA GLU A 1 -6.62 -11.01 0.86
C GLU A 1 -5.53 -10.07 0.35
N VAL A 2 -5.19 -8.94 0.98
CA VAL A 2 -4.19 -7.99 0.39
C VAL A 2 -2.80 -8.60 0.22
N MET A 3 -2.27 -9.33 1.22
CA MET A 3 -0.99 -10.06 1.10
C MET A 3 -1.03 -11.11 -0.01
N GLU A 4 -2.17 -11.79 -0.16
CA GLU A 4 -2.35 -12.92 -1.08
C GLU A 4 -2.47 -12.44 -2.52
N GLU A 5 -3.17 -11.32 -2.74
CA GLU A 5 -3.23 -10.63 -4.03
C GLU A 5 -1.87 -10.00 -4.39
N CYS A 6 -1.17 -9.39 -3.43
CA CYS A 6 0.16 -8.83 -3.66
C CYS A 6 1.19 -9.93 -3.97
N GLY A 7 1.09 -11.09 -3.31
CA GLY A 7 1.98 -12.24 -3.55
C GLY A 7 1.93 -12.77 -4.99
N LYS A 8 0.86 -12.51 -5.74
CA LYS A 8 0.78 -12.85 -7.19
C LYS A 8 1.71 -12.01 -8.06
N HIS A 9 2.21 -10.89 -7.54
CA HIS A 9 3.02 -9.93 -8.28
C HIS A 9 4.52 -10.02 -7.96
N GLY A 10 4.90 -10.69 -6.87
CA GLY A 10 6.28 -10.87 -6.43
C GLY A 10 6.38 -11.27 -4.95
N VAL A 11 7.60 -11.34 -4.44
CA VAL A 11 7.83 -11.65 -3.02
C VAL A 11 7.50 -10.43 -2.17
N VAL A 12 6.49 -10.57 -1.31
CA VAL A 12 6.13 -9.55 -0.32
C VAL A 12 7.05 -9.73 0.91
N GLN A 13 7.85 -8.72 1.20
CA GLN A 13 8.77 -8.71 2.35
C GLN A 13 8.09 -8.25 3.63
N SER A 14 7.23 -7.23 3.54
CA SER A 14 6.55 -6.66 4.69
C SER A 14 5.22 -6.02 4.30
N VAL A 15 4.28 -6.01 5.23
CA VAL A 15 3.01 -5.27 5.10
C VAL A 15 2.76 -4.51 6.38
N VAL A 16 2.46 -3.22 6.25
CA VAL A 16 2.09 -2.34 7.36
C VAL A 16 0.72 -1.75 7.06
N ILE A 17 -0.18 -1.81 8.05
CA ILE A 17 -1.49 -1.17 7.97
C ILE A 17 -1.46 0.02 8.93
N TYR A 18 -1.53 1.22 8.37
CA TYR A 18 -1.59 2.47 9.10
C TYR A 18 -3.01 3.04 9.00
N LYS A 19 -3.61 3.35 10.16
CA LYS A 19 -4.90 4.03 10.22
C LYS A 19 -4.63 5.47 10.62
N GLU A 20 -4.80 6.37 9.65
CA GLU A 20 -4.65 7.80 9.87
C GLU A 20 -5.97 8.36 10.38
N HIS A 21 -5.92 8.96 11.55
CA HIS A 21 -7.06 9.65 12.16
C HIS A 21 -6.89 11.14 11.92
N TYR A 22 -7.87 11.75 11.29
CA TYR A 22 -7.93 13.19 11.11
C TYR A 22 -8.81 13.82 12.18
N GLU A 23 -8.51 15.07 12.57
CA GLU A 23 -9.37 15.83 13.48
C GLU A 23 -10.76 16.08 12.88
N VAL A 24 -10.82 16.21 11.55
CA VAL A 24 -12.04 16.39 10.77
C VAL A 24 -12.00 15.46 9.55
N GLY A 25 -13.02 14.60 9.41
CA GLY A 25 -13.17 13.67 8.30
C GLY A 25 -13.15 12.21 8.73
N ASP A 26 -13.35 11.32 7.75
CA ASP A 26 -13.29 9.88 7.99
C ASP A 26 -11.83 9.41 8.11
N PRO A 27 -11.54 8.41 8.98
CA PRO A 27 -10.22 7.82 9.07
C PRO A 27 -9.81 7.18 7.75
N GLU A 28 -8.57 7.42 7.35
CA GLU A 28 -7.98 6.83 6.17
C GLU A 28 -7.15 5.60 6.54
N VAL A 29 -7.23 4.55 5.72
CA VAL A 29 -6.43 3.33 5.89
C VAL A 29 -5.38 3.29 4.79
N LYS A 30 -4.11 3.45 5.16
CA LYS A 30 -2.96 3.31 4.29
C LYS A 30 -2.35 1.92 4.48
N ILE A 31 -2.21 1.17 3.40
CA ILE A 31 -1.59 -0.15 3.40
C ILE A 31 -0.28 -0.06 2.63
N PHE A 32 0.83 -0.23 3.32
CA PHE A 32 2.16 -0.27 2.74
C PHE A 32 2.55 -1.72 2.51
N VAL A 33 3.01 -2.03 1.31
CA VAL A 33 3.49 -3.36 0.94
C VAL A 33 4.90 -3.20 0.39
N VAL A 34 5.86 -3.76 1.10
CA VAL A 34 7.26 -3.78 0.69
C VAL A 34 7.48 -5.03 -0.14
N PHE A 35 7.92 -4.84 -1.38
CA PHE A 35 8.30 -5.92 -2.27
C PHE A 35 9.83 -6.07 -2.30
N ASP A 36 10.28 -7.23 -2.77
CA ASP A 36 11.69 -7.53 -3.02
C ASP A 36 12.36 -6.68 -4.10
N SER A 37 11.60 -6.06 -5.00
CA SER A 37 12.13 -5.22 -6.06
C SER A 37 11.17 -4.13 -6.50
N LEU A 38 11.72 -3.05 -7.08
CA LEU A 38 10.90 -2.00 -7.70
C LEU A 38 10.01 -2.53 -8.83
N ALA A 39 10.49 -3.53 -9.58
CA ALA A 39 9.74 -4.10 -10.70
C ALA A 39 8.46 -4.83 -10.23
N THR A 40 8.53 -5.58 -9.14
CA THR A 40 7.39 -6.27 -8.53
C THR A 40 6.42 -5.26 -7.89
N ALA A 41 6.95 -4.22 -7.23
CA ALA A 41 6.15 -3.10 -6.71
C ALA A 41 5.37 -2.35 -7.81
N LEU A 42 6.01 -2.05 -8.95
CA LEU A 42 5.36 -1.38 -10.08
C LEU A 42 4.24 -2.22 -10.72
N LYS A 43 4.45 -3.54 -10.83
CA LYS A 43 3.43 -4.49 -11.31
C LYS A 43 2.24 -4.51 -10.36
N ALA A 44 2.49 -4.65 -9.06
CA ALA A 44 1.45 -4.64 -8.03
C ALA A 44 0.65 -3.32 -8.04
N ARG A 45 1.34 -2.18 -8.04
CA ARG A 45 0.71 -0.86 -8.16
C ARG A 45 -0.22 -0.81 -9.37
N THR A 46 0.27 -1.22 -10.54
CA THR A 46 -0.52 -1.16 -11.78
C THR A 46 -1.73 -2.11 -11.76
N SER A 47 -1.61 -3.28 -11.14
CA SER A 47 -2.70 -4.24 -10.99
C SER A 47 -3.79 -3.76 -10.03
N LEU A 48 -3.39 -3.13 -8.92
CA LEU A 48 -4.25 -2.72 -7.81
C LEU A 48 -4.83 -1.32 -7.99
N HIS A 49 -4.11 -0.40 -8.65
CA HIS A 49 -4.56 0.97 -8.84
C HIS A 49 -5.88 1.00 -9.63
N ARG A 50 -6.89 1.68 -9.06
CA ARG A 50 -8.28 1.77 -9.55
C ARG A 50 -9.08 0.47 -9.52
N ARG A 51 -8.64 -0.56 -8.78
CA ARG A 51 -9.49 -1.73 -8.47
C ARG A 51 -10.48 -1.39 -7.36
N TRP A 52 -11.57 -2.14 -7.32
CA TRP A 52 -12.55 -2.06 -6.23
C TRP A 52 -12.14 -2.96 -5.06
N PHE A 53 -12.22 -2.45 -3.84
CA PHE A 53 -11.98 -3.19 -2.61
C PHE A 53 -12.90 -2.68 -1.50
N GLY A 54 -13.71 -3.56 -0.91
CA GLY A 54 -14.61 -3.19 0.20
C GLY A 54 -15.55 -2.02 -0.11
N GLY A 55 -16.02 -1.90 -1.36
CA GLY A 55 -16.89 -0.80 -1.80
C GLY A 55 -16.17 0.53 -2.07
N ARG A 56 -14.83 0.56 -2.03
CA ARG A 56 -14.00 1.73 -2.33
C ARG A 56 -13.09 1.46 -3.53
N ILE A 57 -12.63 2.52 -4.20
CA ILE A 57 -11.62 2.42 -5.25
C ILE A 57 -10.24 2.55 -4.61
N VAL A 58 -9.35 1.60 -4.90
CA VAL A 58 -7.97 1.59 -4.38
C VAL A 58 -7.11 2.60 -5.15
N GLN A 59 -6.49 3.52 -4.42
CA GLN A 59 -5.43 4.37 -4.94
C GLN A 59 -4.07 3.78 -4.56
N ALA A 60 -3.43 3.06 -5.48
CA ALA A 60 -2.07 2.56 -5.29
C ALA A 60 -1.04 3.51 -5.91
N THR A 61 -0.03 3.90 -5.13
CA THR A 61 1.11 4.73 -5.53
C THR A 61 2.41 4.11 -5.03
N LEU A 62 3.55 4.57 -5.54
CA LEU A 62 4.85 4.28 -4.90
C LEU A 62 5.03 5.19 -3.69
N TYR A 63 5.75 4.69 -2.69
CA TYR A 63 6.06 5.44 -1.48
C TYR A 63 7.59 5.55 -1.31
N ASP A 64 8.03 6.62 -0.66
CA ASP A 64 9.45 6.85 -0.41
C ASP A 64 9.98 5.85 0.63
N GLU A 65 11.03 5.12 0.26
CA GLU A 65 11.59 4.06 1.10
C GLU A 65 12.23 4.60 2.39
N ALA A 66 12.84 5.80 2.33
CA ALA A 66 13.46 6.40 3.50
C ALA A 66 12.41 6.87 4.51
N ARG A 67 11.30 7.46 4.04
CA ARG A 67 10.16 7.80 4.90
C ARG A 67 9.54 6.56 5.54
N PHE A 68 9.34 5.50 4.76
CA PHE A 68 8.85 4.23 5.29
C PHE A 68 9.76 3.65 6.36
N ALA A 69 11.08 3.65 6.11
CA ALA A 69 12.08 3.16 7.07
C ALA A 69 12.11 4.01 8.36
N ALA A 70 11.84 5.31 8.26
CA ALA A 70 11.68 6.21 9.39
C ALA A 70 10.31 6.08 10.10
N GLN A 71 9.45 5.16 9.65
CA GLN A 71 8.06 5.00 10.10
C GLN A 71 7.21 6.27 9.94
N ASP A 72 7.60 7.13 9.01
CA ASP A 72 6.77 8.24 8.54
C ASP A 72 5.81 7.68 7.48
N PHE A 73 4.52 7.67 7.81
CA PHE A 73 3.43 7.17 6.96
C PHE A 73 2.46 8.28 6.55
N SER A 74 2.75 9.54 6.88
CA SER A 74 1.83 10.67 6.67
C SER A 74 1.90 11.25 5.26
N GLY A 75 2.64 10.59 4.36
CA GLY A 75 2.81 11.01 2.96
C GLY A 75 1.64 10.65 2.07
#